data_AF-A0A095XQU9-F1
#
_entry.id   AF-A0A095XQU9-F1
#
_cell.length_a   1.000
_cell.length_b   1.000
_cell.length_c   1.000
_cell.angle_alpha   90.00
_cell.angle_beta   90.00
_cell.angle_gamma   90.00
#
_symmetry.space_group_name_H-M   'P 1'
#
loop_
_entity.id
_entity.type
_entity.pdbx_description
1 polymer ?
#
loop_
_entity_poly.entity_id
_entity_poly.type
_entity_poly.pdbx_seq_one_letter_code
_entity_poly.pdbx_strand_id
1 'polypeptide(L)'
;MQEEIIATDLGERNSPGGRTMGIVLDGASLKRHPLDGLAAGTFRDKQMVVGWTRDEASMWYALGIMPAPKGRERVLSTVARFFPDKSETVLSEIERAYPKAGLAELEERFLSATIYRDTAQRTAETHGNAGGKAFAYEFGWVPEFEGGRLGSSHSFDEPFVFGNVEAERVPLAGGKPHAVKLANEMSDALQTFAHTGTAPWQDFQKNRFIKRFE
;
A
#
# COMPACT_ATOMS: atom_id res chain seq x y z
N MET A 1 27.11 2.58 5.61
CA MET A 1 27.02 3.79 4.76
C MET A 1 25.59 4.24 4.46
N GLN A 2 24.68 3.41 3.92
CA GLN A 2 23.27 3.84 3.70
C GLN A 2 22.37 3.66 4.94
N GLU A 3 22.53 2.56 5.67
CA GLU A 3 21.79 2.27 6.92
C GLU A 3 22.15 3.21 8.10
N GLU A 4 23.28 3.92 8.00
CA GLU A 4 23.64 4.99 8.94
C GLU A 4 22.70 6.20 8.81
N ILE A 5 22.09 6.37 7.64
CA ILE A 5 21.27 7.53 7.27
C ILE A 5 19.79 7.14 7.22
N ILE A 6 19.46 5.99 6.63
CA ILE A 6 18.10 5.52 6.42
C ILE A 6 17.68 4.56 7.54
N ALA A 7 16.52 4.79 8.15
CA ALA A 7 15.98 3.88 9.14
C ALA A 7 15.53 2.56 8.50
N THR A 8 15.90 1.44 9.14
CA THR A 8 15.43 0.10 8.79
C THR A 8 13.96 -0.12 9.20
N ASP A 9 13.54 0.53 10.29
CA ASP A 9 12.15 0.52 10.75
C ASP A 9 11.25 1.27 9.78
N LEU A 10 10.21 0.59 9.27
CA LEU A 10 9.34 1.12 8.23
C LEU A 10 8.57 2.37 8.69
N GLY A 11 8.16 2.42 9.95
CA GLY A 11 7.45 3.56 10.53
C GLY A 11 8.36 4.77 10.73
N GLU A 12 9.57 4.57 11.25
CA GLU A 12 10.57 5.64 11.40
C GLU A 12 11.01 6.19 10.03
N ARG A 13 11.12 5.33 9.01
CA ARG A 13 11.50 5.73 7.67
C ARG A 13 10.47 6.62 6.98
N ASN A 14 9.17 6.31 7.12
CA ASN A 14 8.10 6.92 6.32
C ASN A 14 7.22 7.92 7.09
N SER A 15 7.43 8.10 8.39
CA SER A 15 6.70 9.11 9.17
C SER A 15 7.09 10.54 8.77
N PRO A 16 6.24 11.54 9.02
CA PRO A 16 6.64 12.95 8.91
C PRO A 16 7.95 13.23 9.65
N GLY A 17 8.94 13.77 8.95
CA GLY A 17 10.29 14.01 9.50
C GLY A 17 11.14 12.73 9.68
N GLY A 18 10.73 11.62 9.06
CA GLY A 18 11.42 10.34 9.11
C GLY A 18 12.82 10.35 8.47
N ARG A 19 13.58 9.31 8.78
CA ARG A 19 14.98 9.14 8.31
C ARG A 19 15.02 8.35 7.01
N THR A 20 14.97 9.07 5.89
CA THR A 20 14.95 8.48 4.55
C THR A 20 15.65 9.36 3.51
N MET A 21 15.96 8.79 2.35
CA MET A 21 16.28 9.52 1.13
C MET A 21 15.02 9.58 0.28
N GLY A 22 14.63 10.76 -0.18
CA GLY A 22 13.37 10.92 -0.92
C GLY A 22 13.31 12.18 -1.76
N ILE A 23 12.21 12.31 -2.49
CA ILE A 23 11.91 13.52 -3.28
C ILE A 23 11.61 14.66 -2.31
N VAL A 24 12.31 15.78 -2.48
CA VAL A 24 12.13 16.99 -1.68
C VAL A 24 11.47 18.09 -2.49
N LEU A 25 10.70 18.95 -1.83
CA LEU A 25 10.17 20.18 -2.42
C LEU A 25 11.32 21.22 -2.51
N ASP A 26 12.19 21.04 -3.50
CA ASP A 26 13.38 21.87 -3.72
C ASP A 26 13.08 23.21 -4.42
N GLY A 27 11.88 23.39 -4.98
CA GLY A 27 11.51 24.55 -5.78
C GLY A 27 12.09 24.56 -7.19
N ALA A 28 12.91 23.56 -7.56
CA ALA A 28 13.56 23.42 -8.86
C ALA A 28 12.97 22.24 -9.64
N SER A 29 13.21 21.03 -9.14
CA SER A 29 12.69 19.77 -9.71
C SER A 29 11.23 19.56 -9.33
N LEU A 30 10.88 19.86 -8.06
CA LEU A 30 9.51 19.80 -7.54
C LEU A 30 9.10 21.20 -7.06
N LYS A 31 8.17 21.81 -7.78
CA LYS A 31 7.73 23.20 -7.53
C LYS A 31 6.53 23.33 -6.59
N ARG A 32 5.85 22.22 -6.31
CA ARG A 32 4.67 22.15 -5.43
C ARG A 32 4.49 20.74 -4.91
N HIS A 33 3.75 20.58 -3.83
CA HIS A 33 3.38 19.25 -3.34
C HIS A 33 2.55 18.50 -4.41
N PRO A 34 2.81 17.21 -4.68
CA PRO A 34 2.14 16.48 -5.76
C PRO A 34 0.61 16.47 -5.64
N LEU A 35 0.07 16.31 -4.42
CA LEU A 35 -1.37 16.34 -4.18
C LEU A 35 -1.99 17.71 -4.48
N ASP A 36 -1.27 18.82 -4.28
CA ASP A 36 -1.77 20.16 -4.62
C ASP A 36 -1.88 20.31 -6.15
N GLY A 37 -0.94 19.71 -6.88
CA GLY A 37 -0.97 19.65 -8.34
C GLY A 37 -2.16 18.84 -8.87
N LEU A 38 -2.50 17.72 -8.21
CA LEU A 38 -3.70 16.93 -8.54
C LEU A 38 -4.98 17.71 -8.21
N ALA A 39 -5.06 18.31 -7.03
CA ALA A 39 -6.21 19.10 -6.56
C ALA A 39 -6.51 20.31 -7.46
N ALA A 40 -5.51 20.88 -8.12
CA ALA A 40 -5.69 21.98 -9.07
C ALA A 40 -6.44 21.57 -10.36
N GLY A 41 -6.72 20.28 -10.59
CA GLY A 41 -7.45 19.79 -11.76
C GLY A 41 -6.69 19.91 -13.08
N THR A 42 -5.39 20.26 -13.02
CA THR A 42 -4.51 20.33 -14.20
C THR A 42 -4.42 18.98 -14.93
N PHE A 43 -4.56 17.88 -14.19
CA PHE A 43 -4.44 16.52 -14.72
C PHE A 43 -5.77 15.78 -14.85
N ARG A 44 -6.93 16.45 -14.73
CA ARG A 44 -8.25 15.78 -14.71
C ARG A 44 -8.54 14.90 -15.93
N ASP A 45 -7.94 15.23 -17.08
CA ASP A 45 -8.11 14.46 -18.32
C ASP A 45 -7.23 13.20 -18.38
N LYS A 46 -6.40 12.96 -17.36
CA LYS A 46 -5.54 11.77 -17.22
C LYS A 46 -6.17 10.81 -16.22
N GLN A 47 -6.64 9.67 -16.70
CA GLN A 47 -7.20 8.65 -15.83
C GLN A 47 -6.10 7.94 -15.05
N MET A 48 -6.44 7.41 -13.87
CA MET A 48 -5.49 6.82 -12.95
C MET A 48 -6.00 5.51 -12.37
N VAL A 49 -5.12 4.53 -12.22
CA VAL A 49 -5.32 3.38 -11.34
C VAL A 49 -4.35 3.53 -10.16
N VAL A 50 -4.86 3.37 -8.94
CA VAL A 50 -4.06 3.26 -7.72
C VAL A 50 -4.28 1.89 -7.10
N GLY A 51 -3.24 1.35 -6.46
CA GLY A 51 -3.27 0.03 -5.84
C GLY A 51 -2.45 -0.03 -4.57
N TRP A 52 -2.72 -1.05 -3.78
CA TRP A 52 -1.95 -1.46 -2.61
C TRP A 52 -2.14 -2.97 -2.40
N THR A 53 -1.22 -3.59 -1.69
CA THR A 53 -1.37 -4.96 -1.20
C THR A 53 -2.04 -4.94 0.19
N ARG A 54 -2.74 -6.00 0.56
CA ARG A 54 -3.53 -6.01 1.82
C ARG A 54 -2.64 -5.87 3.06
N ASP A 55 -1.48 -6.53 3.05
CA ASP A 55 -0.59 -6.70 4.20
C ASP A 55 0.81 -6.12 3.89
N GLU A 56 0.89 -4.91 3.32
CA GLU A 56 2.12 -4.25 2.81
C GLU A 56 3.34 -4.39 3.72
N ALA A 57 3.18 -4.15 5.02
CA ALA A 57 4.26 -4.15 6.00
C ALA A 57 4.61 -5.56 6.52
N SER A 58 3.87 -6.61 6.17
CA SER A 58 4.01 -7.94 6.80
C SER A 58 5.37 -8.60 6.56
N MET A 59 6.01 -8.42 5.39
CA MET A 59 7.34 -9.00 5.15
C MET A 59 8.41 -8.47 6.12
N TRP A 60 8.27 -7.24 6.62
CA TRP A 60 9.27 -6.66 7.53
C TRP A 60 9.36 -7.46 8.83
N TYR A 61 8.23 -7.99 9.32
CA TYR A 61 8.21 -8.88 10.48
C TYR A 61 8.49 -10.34 10.11
N ALA A 62 7.98 -10.80 8.96
CA ALA A 62 8.19 -12.17 8.50
C ALA A 62 9.68 -12.48 8.25
N LEU A 63 10.44 -11.52 7.73
CA LEU A 63 11.86 -11.67 7.42
C LEU A 63 12.78 -11.16 8.55
N GLY A 64 12.21 -10.72 9.68
CA GLY A 64 12.99 -10.25 10.84
C GLY A 64 13.70 -8.91 10.64
N ILE A 65 13.28 -8.11 9.65
CA ILE A 65 13.80 -6.76 9.38
C ILE A 65 13.37 -5.81 10.51
N MET A 66 12.13 -5.93 10.97
CA MET A 66 11.60 -5.22 12.13
C MET A 66 11.44 -6.18 13.32
N PRO A 67 11.87 -5.78 14.53
CA PRO A 67 11.61 -6.56 15.73
C PRO A 67 10.13 -6.52 16.10
N ALA A 68 9.62 -7.60 16.66
CA ALA A 68 8.28 -7.60 17.25
C ALA A 68 8.18 -6.55 18.38
N PRO A 69 7.10 -5.76 18.45
CA PRO A 69 6.90 -4.77 19.51
C PRO A 69 6.90 -5.41 20.90
N LYS A 70 7.68 -4.84 21.82
CA LYS A 70 7.76 -5.27 23.22
C LYS A 70 6.83 -4.46 24.11
N GLY A 71 5.52 -4.52 23.83
CA GLY A 71 4.49 -3.82 24.59
C GLY A 71 3.65 -2.87 23.74
N ARG A 72 2.48 -2.50 24.28
CA ARG A 72 1.55 -1.57 23.63
C ARG A 72 2.18 -0.19 23.44
N GLU A 73 3.10 0.24 24.32
CA GLU A 73 3.71 1.57 24.20
C GLU A 73 4.58 1.69 22.94
N ARG A 74 5.20 0.60 22.49
CA ARG A 74 5.96 0.60 21.23
C ARG A 74 5.05 0.85 20.04
N VAL A 75 3.90 0.17 19.98
CA VAL A 75 2.90 0.34 18.91
C VAL A 75 2.32 1.76 18.97
N LEU A 76 1.97 2.24 20.17
CA LEU A 76 1.49 3.61 20.37
C LEU A 76 2.52 4.66 19.93
N SER A 77 3.80 4.44 20.23
CA SER A 77 4.89 5.30 19.77
C SER A 77 4.98 5.34 18.25
N THR A 78 4.81 4.19 17.57
CA THR A 78 4.74 4.14 16.11
C THR A 78 3.54 4.93 15.58
N VAL A 79 2.35 4.78 16.18
CA VAL A 79 1.17 5.56 15.80
C VAL A 79 1.37 7.06 16.01
N ALA A 80 1.98 7.46 17.14
CA ALA A 80 2.24 8.85 17.48
C ALA A 80 3.18 9.56 16.51
N ARG A 81 4.02 8.83 15.75
CA ARG A 81 4.85 9.42 14.69
C ARG A 81 4.03 9.99 13.54
N PHE A 82 2.85 9.41 13.27
CA PHE A 82 1.96 9.87 12.19
C PHE A 82 0.82 10.74 12.73
N PHE A 83 0.32 10.42 13.93
CA PHE A 83 -0.84 11.05 14.54
C PHE A 83 -0.54 11.45 16.01
N PRO A 84 0.34 12.43 16.26
CA PRO A 84 0.80 12.76 17.61
C PRO A 84 -0.35 13.12 18.56
N ASP A 85 -1.34 13.86 18.07
CA ASP A 85 -2.48 14.34 18.88
C ASP A 85 -3.64 13.35 18.97
N LYS A 86 -3.57 12.21 18.25
CA LYS A 86 -4.68 11.23 18.15
C LYS A 86 -4.23 9.78 18.32
N SER A 87 -2.99 9.55 18.76
CA SER A 87 -2.36 8.24 18.76
C SER A 87 -3.14 7.19 19.54
N GLU A 88 -3.65 7.55 20.72
CA GLU A 88 -4.48 6.66 21.53
C GLU A 88 -5.81 6.32 20.86
N THR A 89 -6.47 7.32 20.24
CA THR A 89 -7.73 7.09 19.52
C THR A 89 -7.51 6.15 18.35
N VAL A 90 -6.47 6.40 17.54
CA VAL A 90 -6.14 5.58 16.36
C VAL A 90 -5.77 4.16 16.77
N LEU A 91 -4.90 3.98 17.79
CA LEU A 91 -4.54 2.65 18.26
C LEU A 91 -5.76 1.90 18.81
N SER A 92 -6.59 2.56 19.61
CA SER A 92 -7.82 1.96 20.16
C SER A 92 -8.81 1.53 19.07
N GLU A 93 -8.90 2.27 17.97
CA GLU A 93 -9.72 1.91 16.81
C GLU A 93 -9.23 0.63 16.13
N ILE A 94 -7.91 0.49 15.96
CA ILE A 94 -7.29 -0.69 15.36
C ILE A 94 -7.43 -1.90 16.29
N GLU A 95 -7.18 -1.73 17.60
CA GLU A 95 -7.40 -2.76 18.62
C GLU A 95 -8.85 -3.25 18.63
N ARG A 96 -9.83 -2.34 18.47
CA ARG A 96 -11.26 -2.69 18.39
C ARG A 96 -11.62 -3.40 17.08
N ALA A 97 -11.01 -3.02 15.96
CA ALA A 97 -11.21 -3.69 14.68
C ALA A 97 -10.60 -5.11 14.66
N TYR A 98 -9.52 -5.32 15.41
CA TYR A 98 -8.77 -6.58 15.46
C TYR A 98 -8.53 -7.07 16.90
N PRO A 99 -9.57 -7.45 17.65
CA PRO A 99 -9.46 -7.75 19.09
C PRO A 99 -8.63 -8.99 19.43
N LYS A 100 -8.23 -9.78 18.43
CA LYS A 100 -7.40 -10.98 18.58
C LYS A 100 -5.97 -10.80 18.03
N ALA A 101 -5.66 -9.64 17.44
CA ALA A 101 -4.37 -9.39 16.85
C ALA A 101 -3.29 -9.22 17.92
N GLY A 102 -2.11 -9.81 17.67
CA GLY A 102 -0.92 -9.54 18.48
C GLY A 102 -0.34 -8.15 18.17
N LEU A 103 0.60 -7.69 18.99
CA LEU A 103 1.19 -6.34 18.84
C LEU A 103 1.86 -6.11 17.48
N ALA A 104 2.56 -7.12 16.95
CA ALA A 104 3.19 -7.02 15.62
C ALA A 104 2.14 -6.91 14.51
N GLU A 105 1.02 -7.63 14.63
CA GLU A 105 -0.08 -7.54 13.66
C GLU A 105 -0.79 -6.18 13.75
N LEU A 106 -0.99 -5.63 14.96
CA LEU A 106 -1.56 -4.28 15.13
C LEU A 106 -0.66 -3.20 14.49
N GLU A 107 0.66 -3.28 14.70
CA GLU A 107 1.62 -2.34 14.12
C GLU A 107 1.73 -2.52 12.59
N GLU A 108 1.76 -3.76 12.09
CA GLU A 108 1.73 -4.08 10.66
C GLU A 108 0.50 -3.48 9.99
N ARG A 109 -0.70 -3.74 10.52
CA ARG A 109 -1.96 -3.23 9.96
C ARG A 109 -2.01 -1.72 9.94
N PHE A 110 -1.50 -1.08 11.01
CA PHE A 110 -1.39 0.37 11.08
C PHE A 110 -0.47 0.92 9.99
N LEU A 111 0.72 0.34 9.80
CA LEU A 111 1.70 0.78 8.82
C LEU A 111 1.22 0.53 7.38
N SER A 112 0.66 -0.64 7.10
CA SER A 112 0.07 -1.00 5.80
C SER A 112 -1.05 -0.05 5.41
N ALA A 113 -1.94 0.26 6.37
CA ALA A 113 -2.98 1.25 6.18
C ALA A 113 -2.41 2.65 5.91
N THR A 114 -1.59 3.16 6.82
CA THR A 114 -1.21 4.58 6.86
C THR A 114 -0.25 4.96 5.74
N ILE A 115 0.73 4.10 5.44
CA ILE A 115 1.77 4.41 4.46
C ILE A 115 1.25 4.18 3.03
N TYR A 116 0.50 3.09 2.81
CA TYR A 116 0.14 2.65 1.47
C TYR A 116 -1.34 2.89 1.15
N ARG A 117 -2.26 2.15 1.78
CA ARG A 117 -3.69 2.16 1.46
C ARG A 117 -4.29 3.57 1.54
N ASP A 118 -4.12 4.25 2.66
CA ASP A 118 -4.77 5.53 2.92
C ASP A 118 -4.17 6.64 2.03
N THR A 119 -2.86 6.56 1.73
CA THR A 119 -2.18 7.43 0.76
C THR A 119 -2.70 7.21 -0.67
N ALA A 120 -2.86 5.96 -1.10
CA ALA A 120 -3.41 5.61 -2.41
C ALA A 120 -4.86 6.09 -2.53
N GLN A 121 -5.70 5.84 -1.52
CA GLN A 121 -7.09 6.29 -1.50
C GLN A 121 -7.18 7.82 -1.50
N ARG A 122 -6.37 8.53 -0.71
CA ARG A 122 -6.33 10.00 -0.73
C ARG A 122 -5.93 10.53 -2.10
N THR A 123 -5.03 9.84 -2.80
CA THR A 123 -4.61 10.23 -4.16
C THR A 123 -5.76 10.08 -5.16
N ALA A 124 -6.48 8.95 -5.14
CA ALA A 124 -7.68 8.73 -5.96
C ALA A 124 -8.82 9.71 -5.62
N GLU A 125 -9.04 9.97 -4.34
CA GLU A 125 -10.03 10.92 -3.84
C GLU A 125 -9.72 12.33 -4.33
N THR A 126 -8.49 12.78 -4.15
CA THR A 126 -8.02 14.12 -4.58
C THR A 126 -8.20 14.30 -6.08
N HIS A 127 -7.80 13.30 -6.87
CA HIS A 127 -7.92 13.36 -8.32
C HIS A 127 -9.39 13.43 -8.79
N GLY A 128 -10.27 12.62 -8.20
CA GLY A 128 -11.70 12.64 -8.56
C GLY A 128 -12.43 13.90 -8.09
N ASN A 129 -12.11 14.42 -6.91
CA ASN A 129 -12.65 15.71 -6.44
C ASN A 129 -12.25 16.88 -7.35
N ALA A 130 -11.13 16.76 -8.07
CA ALA A 130 -10.69 17.74 -9.07
C ALA A 130 -11.30 17.51 -10.47
N GLY A 131 -12.29 16.61 -10.60
CA GLY A 131 -12.97 16.27 -11.85
C GLY A 131 -12.29 15.17 -12.68
N GLY A 132 -11.26 14.51 -12.14
CA GLY A 132 -10.60 13.39 -12.77
C GLY A 132 -11.31 12.05 -12.55
N LYS A 133 -10.76 10.97 -13.11
CA LYS A 133 -11.30 9.61 -12.97
C LYS A 133 -10.22 8.68 -12.43
N ALA A 134 -10.50 8.08 -11.28
CA ALA A 134 -9.58 7.16 -10.62
C ALA A 134 -10.24 5.79 -10.38
N PHE A 135 -9.44 4.75 -10.46
CA PHE A 135 -9.85 3.38 -10.12
C PHE A 135 -8.91 2.88 -9.02
N ALA A 136 -9.46 2.17 -8.04
CA ALA A 136 -8.68 1.62 -6.94
C ALA A 136 -8.77 0.09 -6.93
N TYR A 137 -7.67 -0.57 -6.56
CA TYR A 137 -7.67 -1.99 -6.24
C TYR A 137 -6.92 -2.30 -4.93
N GLU A 138 -7.26 -3.43 -4.33
CA GLU A 138 -6.53 -4.07 -3.25
C GLU A 138 -6.12 -5.47 -3.70
N PHE A 139 -4.83 -5.77 -3.64
CA PHE A 139 -4.30 -7.10 -3.93
C PHE A 139 -4.21 -7.92 -2.63
N GLY A 140 -4.78 -9.12 -2.63
CA GLY A 140 -4.98 -9.91 -1.41
C GLY A 140 -4.47 -11.35 -1.49
N TRP A 141 -3.82 -11.73 -2.60
CA TRP A 141 -3.20 -13.06 -2.73
C TRP A 141 -2.06 -13.23 -1.72
N VAL A 142 -1.98 -14.43 -1.14
CA VAL A 142 -1.00 -14.79 -0.12
C VAL A 142 -0.21 -16.01 -0.60
N PRO A 143 1.12 -15.97 -0.66
CA PRO A 143 1.91 -17.15 -0.96
C PRO A 143 1.84 -18.15 0.18
N GLU A 144 1.80 -19.44 -0.16
CA GLU A 144 1.90 -20.55 0.81
C GLU A 144 3.35 -20.74 1.29
N PHE A 145 3.95 -19.68 1.81
CA PHE A 145 5.28 -19.68 2.40
C PHE A 145 5.16 -19.66 3.91
N GLU A 146 5.77 -20.64 4.59
CA GLU A 146 5.76 -20.76 6.06
C GLU A 146 4.36 -20.57 6.70
N GLY A 147 3.33 -21.18 6.11
CA GLY A 147 1.95 -21.04 6.60
C GLY A 147 1.30 -19.69 6.29
N GLY A 148 1.74 -18.99 5.25
CA GLY A 148 1.18 -17.69 4.84
C GLY A 148 1.77 -16.51 5.61
N ARG A 149 2.90 -16.71 6.30
CA ARG A 149 3.53 -15.71 7.18
C ARG A 149 3.88 -14.40 6.47
N LEU A 150 4.14 -14.45 5.16
CA LEU A 150 4.44 -13.27 4.36
C LEU A 150 3.20 -12.41 4.04
N GLY A 151 1.97 -12.88 4.27
CA GLY A 151 0.76 -12.15 3.89
C GLY A 151 0.73 -11.75 2.40
N SER A 152 -0.15 -10.81 2.06
CA SER A 152 -0.11 -10.09 0.78
C SER A 152 0.84 -8.91 0.90
N SER A 153 2.13 -9.20 0.99
CA SER A 153 3.20 -8.24 1.26
C SER A 153 3.46 -7.26 0.12
N HIS A 154 4.18 -6.19 0.46
CA HIS A 154 4.65 -5.18 -0.48
C HIS A 154 5.27 -5.82 -1.75
N SER A 155 4.93 -5.25 -2.91
CA SER A 155 5.38 -5.70 -4.24
C SER A 155 4.91 -7.10 -4.69
N PHE A 156 4.06 -7.81 -3.93
CA PHE A 156 3.59 -9.14 -4.36
C PHE A 156 2.56 -9.09 -5.49
N ASP A 157 1.99 -7.92 -5.75
CA ASP A 157 1.11 -7.65 -6.88
C ASP A 157 1.88 -7.44 -8.19
N GLU A 158 3.15 -7.00 -8.15
CA GLU A 158 3.94 -6.69 -9.34
C GLU A 158 3.97 -7.84 -10.37
N PRO A 159 4.22 -9.11 -10.00
CA PRO A 159 4.19 -10.19 -10.98
C PRO A 159 2.82 -10.39 -11.64
N PHE A 160 1.74 -10.12 -10.90
CA PHE A 160 0.37 -10.28 -11.34
C PHE A 160 -0.02 -9.13 -12.28
N VAL A 161 0.47 -7.91 -12.01
CA VAL A 161 0.38 -6.76 -12.92
C VAL A 161 0.96 -7.11 -14.30
N PHE A 162 2.11 -7.79 -14.34
CA PHE A 162 2.78 -8.14 -15.59
C PHE A 162 2.35 -9.50 -16.18
N GLY A 163 1.46 -10.24 -15.52
CA GLY A 163 1.08 -11.60 -15.95
C GLY A 163 2.22 -12.62 -15.89
N ASN A 164 3.29 -12.35 -15.13
CA ASN A 164 4.54 -13.12 -15.12
C ASN A 164 4.70 -13.88 -13.78
N VAL A 165 3.84 -14.88 -13.55
CA VAL A 165 3.82 -15.68 -12.30
C VAL A 165 4.42 -17.08 -12.45
N GLU A 166 5.23 -17.29 -13.49
CA GLU A 166 5.94 -18.54 -13.74
C GLU A 166 6.95 -18.84 -12.63
N ALA A 167 7.17 -20.12 -12.34
CA ALA A 167 7.98 -20.55 -11.20
C ALA A 167 9.44 -20.09 -11.28
N GLU A 168 9.98 -19.98 -12.49
CA GLU A 168 11.33 -19.50 -12.76
C GLU A 168 11.50 -18.01 -12.45
N ARG A 169 10.40 -17.24 -12.44
CA ARG A 169 10.40 -15.79 -12.21
C ARG A 169 9.94 -15.45 -10.81
N VAL A 170 8.91 -16.13 -10.32
CA VAL A 170 8.30 -15.91 -9.00
C VAL A 170 8.08 -17.24 -8.31
N PRO A 171 9.11 -17.79 -7.63
CA PRO A 171 9.03 -19.11 -6.99
C PRO A 171 7.85 -19.27 -6.03
N LEU A 172 7.41 -18.19 -5.39
CA LEU A 172 6.29 -18.20 -4.45
C LEU A 172 4.91 -18.33 -5.13
N ALA A 173 4.79 -17.91 -6.39
CA ALA A 173 3.55 -17.97 -7.19
C ALA A 173 3.57 -19.13 -8.21
N GLY A 174 4.76 -19.63 -8.52
CA GLY A 174 5.05 -20.60 -9.56
C GLY A 174 4.17 -21.84 -9.59
N GLY A 175 3.54 -22.09 -10.74
CA GLY A 175 2.86 -23.35 -11.06
C GLY A 175 1.52 -23.56 -10.36
N LYS A 176 0.99 -22.56 -9.63
CA LYS A 176 -0.29 -22.67 -8.95
C LYS A 176 -1.44 -22.17 -9.84
N PRO A 177 -2.45 -23.01 -10.16
CA PRO A 177 -3.54 -22.62 -11.06
C PRO A 177 -4.30 -21.35 -10.62
N HIS A 178 -4.45 -21.15 -9.31
CA HIS A 178 -5.11 -19.95 -8.78
C HIS A 178 -4.29 -18.68 -9.04
N ALA A 179 -2.96 -18.74 -8.86
CA ALA A 179 -2.08 -17.60 -9.08
C ALA A 179 -2.03 -17.20 -10.56
N VAL A 180 -1.96 -18.19 -11.47
CA VAL A 180 -2.02 -17.96 -12.92
C VAL A 180 -3.35 -17.31 -13.31
N LYS A 181 -4.47 -17.82 -12.80
CA LYS A 181 -5.79 -17.25 -13.07
C LYS A 181 -5.88 -15.79 -12.59
N LEU A 182 -5.41 -15.51 -11.39
CA LEU A 182 -5.41 -14.16 -10.83
C LEU A 182 -4.50 -13.21 -11.60
N ALA A 183 -3.32 -13.69 -12.03
CA ALA A 183 -2.39 -12.90 -12.83
C ALA A 183 -3.00 -12.52 -14.19
N ASN A 184 -3.69 -13.45 -14.85
CA ASN A 184 -4.43 -13.16 -16.07
C ASN A 184 -5.55 -12.13 -15.82
N GLU A 185 -6.35 -12.33 -14.76
CA GLU A 185 -7.43 -11.39 -14.42
C GLU A 185 -6.91 -9.97 -14.17
N MET A 186 -5.85 -9.84 -13.39
CA MET A 186 -5.27 -8.54 -13.03
C MET A 186 -4.59 -7.88 -14.24
N SER A 187 -3.75 -8.64 -14.97
CA SER A 187 -3.04 -8.14 -16.14
C SER A 187 -4.00 -7.73 -17.25
N ASP A 188 -5.01 -8.54 -17.58
CA ASP A 188 -6.01 -8.21 -18.62
C ASP A 188 -6.79 -6.94 -18.27
N ALA A 189 -7.12 -6.78 -16.98
CA ALA A 189 -7.88 -5.63 -16.51
C ALA A 189 -7.04 -4.33 -16.55
N LEU A 190 -5.74 -4.41 -16.21
CA LEU A 190 -4.81 -3.28 -16.31
C LEU A 190 -4.43 -2.95 -17.75
N GLN A 191 -4.29 -3.96 -18.63
CA GLN A 191 -4.13 -3.76 -20.06
C GLN A 191 -5.36 -3.06 -20.66
N THR A 192 -6.57 -3.47 -20.27
CA THR A 192 -7.81 -2.80 -20.67
C THR A 192 -7.81 -1.33 -20.27
N PHE A 193 -7.39 -1.02 -19.04
CA PHE A 193 -7.22 0.35 -18.58
C PHE A 193 -6.18 1.11 -19.42
N ALA A 194 -5.01 0.53 -19.66
CA ALA A 194 -3.95 1.16 -20.45
C ALA A 194 -4.40 1.50 -21.88
N HIS A 195 -5.23 0.65 -22.50
CA HIS A 195 -5.75 0.87 -23.85
C HIS A 195 -6.91 1.88 -23.92
N THR A 196 -7.76 1.94 -22.89
CA THR A 196 -9.06 2.64 -22.98
C THR A 196 -9.20 3.81 -22.01
N GLY A 197 -8.29 3.96 -21.05
CA GLY A 197 -8.42 4.87 -19.91
C GLY A 197 -9.53 4.48 -18.93
N THR A 198 -10.17 3.31 -19.09
CA THR A 198 -11.22 2.82 -18.19
C THR A 198 -10.93 1.39 -17.76
N ALA A 199 -10.83 1.19 -16.44
CA ALA A 199 -10.71 -0.14 -15.88
C ALA A 199 -12.05 -0.89 -15.98
N PRO A 200 -12.05 -2.23 -16.11
CA PRO A 200 -13.28 -3.03 -16.17
C PRO A 200 -13.98 -3.19 -14.80
N TRP A 201 -13.82 -2.20 -13.91
CA TRP A 201 -14.51 -2.11 -12.64
C TRP A 201 -14.92 -0.66 -12.35
N GLN A 202 -15.68 -0.48 -11.27
CA GLN A 202 -16.28 0.79 -10.94
C GLN A 202 -15.24 1.85 -10.53
N ASP A 203 -15.45 3.08 -11.02
CA ASP A 203 -14.71 4.28 -10.60
C ASP A 203 -14.74 4.43 -9.08
N PHE A 204 -13.58 4.74 -8.50
CA PHE A 204 -13.42 4.95 -7.06
C PHE A 204 -14.40 5.98 -6.51
N GLN A 205 -14.71 7.05 -7.24
CA GLN A 205 -15.64 8.09 -6.77
C GLN A 205 -17.06 7.58 -6.55
N LYS A 206 -17.43 6.46 -7.19
CA LYS A 206 -18.72 5.81 -6.96
C LYS A 206 -18.61 4.90 -5.75
N ASN A 207 -19.11 5.38 -4.61
CA ASN A 207 -19.17 4.63 -3.34
C ASN A 207 -17.79 4.17 -2.81
N ARG A 208 -16.68 4.83 -3.19
CA ARG A 208 -15.32 4.41 -2.82
C ARG A 208 -15.05 2.95 -3.20
N PHE A 209 -15.50 2.55 -4.40
CA PHE A 209 -15.36 1.16 -4.86
C PHE A 209 -13.88 0.78 -4.99
N ILE A 210 -13.53 -0.39 -4.47
CA ILE A 210 -12.19 -0.97 -4.51
C ILE A 210 -12.32 -2.38 -5.11
N LYS A 211 -11.65 -2.62 -6.23
CA LYS A 211 -11.56 -3.96 -6.82
C LYS A 211 -10.61 -4.81 -5.97
N ARG A 212 -11.08 -5.96 -5.49
CA ARG A 212 -10.21 -6.95 -4.85
C ARG A 212 -9.71 -7.97 -5.86
N PHE A 213 -8.41 -8.23 -5.84
CA PHE A 213 -7.72 -9.29 -6.57
C PHE A 213 -7.23 -10.31 -5.54
N GLU A 214 -7.86 -11.49 -5.46
CA GLU A 214 -7.64 -12.52 -4.43
C GLU A 214 -7.59 -13.93 -5.03
#